data_AF-A0A523UKJ2-F1
#
_entry.id   AF-A0A523UKJ2-F1
#
_cell.length_a   1.000
_cell.length_b   1.000
_cell.length_c   1.000
_cell.angle_alpha   90.00
_cell.angle_beta   90.00
_cell.angle_gamma   90.00
#
_symmetry.space_group_name_H-M   'P 1'
#
loop_
_entity.id
_entity.type
_entity.pdbx_description
1 polymer ?
#
loop_
_entity_poly.entity_id
_entity_poly.type
_entity_poly.pdbx_seq_one_letter_code
_entity_poly.pdbx_strand_id
1 'polypeptide(L)'
;MKKKDWYSPGAVEARYSKPQIKWLMPHLSLLRSGVYPRSTRETGYTDPAISKAPIKAAASFEVSARIAAELDIRIQAAGVDGLMMEFLYAFEPDDEIFVTEHIAQCLNLGRQDVFHRIQNALGYVSGNSRKITSYKQYTRNLRR
;
A
#
# COMPACT_ATOMS: atom_id res chain seq x y z
N MET A 1 16.68 10.25 6.91
CA MET A 1 15.38 9.74 7.42
C MET A 1 14.31 10.82 7.24
N LYS A 2 13.38 10.66 6.29
CA LYS A 2 12.20 11.54 6.23
C LYS A 2 11.25 11.14 7.37
N LYS A 3 10.54 12.11 7.97
CA LYS A 3 9.51 11.85 9.01
C LYS A 3 8.65 10.66 8.58
N LYS A 4 8.49 9.68 9.47
CA LYS A 4 7.59 8.54 9.27
C LYS A 4 6.18 9.08 9.33
N ASP A 5 5.67 9.53 8.17
CA ASP A 5 4.36 10.13 8.05
C ASP A 5 3.32 9.03 8.29
N TRP A 6 2.69 9.06 9.47
CA TRP A 6 1.53 8.23 9.76
C TRP A 6 0.35 8.73 8.92
N TYR A 7 -0.35 7.82 8.23
CA TYR A 7 -1.54 8.14 7.44
C TYR A 7 -2.79 7.63 8.13
N SER A 8 -3.78 8.51 8.35
CA SER A 8 -5.06 8.10 8.92
C SER A 8 -5.84 7.19 7.96
N PRO A 9 -6.69 6.28 8.47
CA PRO A 9 -7.48 5.39 7.62
C PRO A 9 -8.33 6.14 6.59
N GLY A 10 -9.00 7.22 7.02
CA GLY A 10 -9.82 8.06 6.12
C GLY A 10 -9.00 8.77 5.03
N ALA A 11 -7.74 9.15 5.31
CA ALA A 11 -6.87 9.73 4.30
C ALA A 11 -6.45 8.69 3.24
N VAL A 12 -6.26 7.44 3.64
CA VAL A 12 -5.95 6.31 2.74
C VAL A 12 -7.17 5.97 1.88
N GLU A 13 -8.35 5.81 2.49
CA GLU A 13 -9.59 5.49 1.76
C GLU A 13 -9.95 6.56 0.73
N ALA A 14 -9.76 7.84 1.06
CA ALA A 14 -9.98 8.94 0.12
C ALA A 14 -9.05 8.83 -1.10
N ARG A 15 -7.77 8.55 -0.86
CA ARG A 15 -6.75 8.48 -1.91
C ARG A 15 -5.65 7.51 -1.53
N TYR A 16 -5.51 6.44 -2.30
CA TYR A 16 -4.38 5.51 -2.22
C TYR A 16 -3.13 6.07 -2.91
N SER A 17 -2.44 7.07 -2.37
CA SER A 17 -1.22 7.59 -3.04
C SER A 17 -0.02 6.63 -2.93
N LYS A 18 0.97 6.74 -3.84
CA LYS A 18 2.19 5.90 -3.79
C LYS A 18 2.90 5.92 -2.42
N PRO A 19 3.10 7.08 -1.76
CA PRO A 19 3.66 7.12 -0.40
C PRO A 19 2.84 6.34 0.62
N GLN A 20 1.51 6.46 0.57
CA GLN A 20 0.61 5.70 1.45
C GLN A 20 0.72 4.20 1.19
N ILE A 21 0.77 3.76 -0.08
CA ILE A 21 0.98 2.35 -0.40
C ILE A 21 2.29 1.85 0.19
N LYS A 22 3.42 2.54 -0.09
CA LYS A 22 4.73 2.17 0.46
C LYS A 22 4.70 2.06 1.99
N TRP A 23 4.01 2.97 2.67
CA TRP A 23 3.86 2.95 4.13
C TRP A 23 2.96 1.81 4.63
N LEU A 24 1.93 1.43 3.89
CA LEU A 24 1.00 0.35 4.28
C LEU A 24 1.58 -1.05 4.04
N MET A 25 2.48 -1.24 3.07
CA MET A 25 2.99 -2.57 2.71
C MET A 25 3.61 -3.34 3.88
N PRO A 26 4.48 -2.75 4.73
CA PRO A 26 5.00 -3.45 5.91
C PRO A 26 3.92 -3.83 6.93
N HIS A 27 2.78 -3.16 6.88
CA HIS A 27 1.66 -3.34 7.80
C HIS A 27 0.53 -4.18 7.19
N LEU A 28 0.69 -4.73 5.99
CA LEU A 28 -0.40 -5.40 5.28
C LEU A 28 -0.94 -6.62 6.04
N SER A 29 -0.07 -7.42 6.66
CA SER A 29 -0.47 -8.53 7.54
C SER A 29 -1.28 -8.07 8.75
N LEU A 30 -0.91 -6.93 9.34
CA LEU A 30 -1.62 -6.32 10.46
C LEU A 30 -3.01 -5.83 10.02
N LEU A 31 -3.11 -5.19 8.86
CA LEU A 31 -4.38 -4.73 8.29
C LEU A 31 -5.32 -5.90 7.96
N ARG A 32 -4.80 -7.01 7.43
CA ARG A 32 -5.54 -8.26 7.19
C ARG A 32 -6.14 -8.82 8.50
N SER A 33 -5.47 -8.61 9.64
CA SER A 33 -5.99 -8.98 10.97
C SER A 33 -7.01 -7.98 11.55
N GLY A 34 -7.34 -6.92 10.82
CA GLY A 34 -8.26 -5.88 11.28
C GLY A 34 -7.62 -4.84 12.20
N VAL A 35 -6.28 -4.72 12.21
CA VAL A 35 -5.59 -3.75 13.06
C VAL A 35 -4.91 -2.69 12.19
N TYR A 36 -5.18 -1.42 12.49
CA TYR A 36 -4.55 -0.29 11.81
C TYR A 36 -3.27 0.14 12.55
N PRO A 37 -2.18 0.54 11.86
CA PRO A 37 -0.99 1.05 12.50
C PRO A 37 -1.30 2.26 13.40
N ARG A 38 -0.81 2.25 14.64
CA ARG A 38 -1.05 3.34 15.60
C ARG A 38 -0.30 4.61 15.20
N SER A 39 -0.87 5.76 15.54
CA SER A 39 -0.19 7.05 15.40
C SER A 39 0.95 7.14 16.39
N THR A 40 2.14 7.54 15.93
CA THR A 40 3.31 7.78 16.79
C THR A 40 3.14 8.98 17.74
N ARG A 41 2.02 9.72 17.61
CA ARG A 41 1.70 10.89 18.44
C ARG A 41 0.76 10.62 19.61
N GLU A 42 0.39 9.37 19.90
CA GLU A 42 -0.45 9.08 21.07
C GLU A 42 0.35 9.19 22.38
N THR A 43 0.57 10.42 22.83
CA THR A 43 0.94 10.74 24.21
C THR A 43 -0.34 10.95 25.03
N GLY A 44 -0.74 9.91 25.78
CA GLY A 44 -1.39 9.98 27.08
C GLY A 44 -2.45 11.05 27.39
N TYR A 45 -3.54 11.15 26.62
CA TYR A 45 -4.75 11.83 27.09
C TYR A 45 -5.97 10.91 27.02
N THR A 46 -6.37 10.37 28.17
CA THR A 46 -7.75 9.97 28.43
C THR A 46 -8.52 11.24 28.80
N ASP A 47 -9.48 11.67 27.98
CA ASP A 47 -10.42 12.73 28.33
C ASP A 47 -11.88 12.30 28.04
N PRO A 48 -12.86 12.86 28.78
CA PRO A 48 -14.06 12.17 29.20
C PRO A 48 -15.15 12.07 28.13
N ALA A 49 -16.04 11.10 28.36
CA ALA A 49 -17.16 10.75 27.50
C ALA A 49 -18.10 11.94 27.21
N ILE A 50 -18.17 12.39 25.96
CA ILE A 50 -19.16 13.37 25.49
C ILE A 50 -19.88 12.85 24.24
N SER A 51 -21.19 12.70 24.41
CA SER A 51 -22.33 12.61 23.47
C SER A 51 -22.13 11.93 22.10
N LYS A 52 -22.74 10.75 21.97
CA LYS A 52 -22.93 9.96 20.75
C LYS A 52 -23.74 10.71 19.70
N ALA A 53 -23.12 11.07 18.58
CA ALA A 53 -23.82 11.06 17.29
C ALA A 53 -23.86 9.61 16.77
N PRO A 54 -24.96 9.12 16.16
CA PRO A 54 -25.00 7.80 15.57
C PRO A 54 -24.28 7.86 14.21
N ILE A 55 -22.96 7.97 14.25
CA ILE A 55 -22.13 7.68 13.10
C ILE A 55 -22.30 6.18 12.90
N LYS A 56 -22.70 5.74 11.70
CA LYS A 56 -22.56 4.34 11.28
C LYS A 56 -21.06 4.01 11.33
N ALA A 57 -20.59 3.71 12.53
CA ALA A 57 -19.21 3.44 12.83
C ALA A 57 -19.00 2.00 12.41
N ALA A 58 -18.58 1.83 11.15
CA ALA A 58 -17.80 0.65 10.79
C ALA A 58 -16.81 0.44 11.94
N ALA A 59 -16.87 -0.73 12.58
CA ALA A 59 -15.97 -1.00 13.69
C ALA A 59 -14.53 -0.79 13.21
N SER A 60 -13.63 -0.33 14.07
CA SER A 60 -12.25 0.04 13.68
C SER A 60 -11.51 -1.05 12.89
N PHE A 61 -11.91 -2.32 13.09
CA PHE A 61 -11.40 -3.46 12.34
C PHE A 61 -11.87 -3.51 10.88
N GLU A 62 -13.11 -3.07 10.59
CA GLU A 62 -13.72 -3.15 9.27
C GLU A 62 -12.99 -2.25 8.28
N VAL A 63 -12.60 -1.04 8.70
CA VAL A 63 -11.83 -0.12 7.86
C VAL A 63 -10.46 -0.71 7.50
N SER A 64 -9.77 -1.29 8.49
CA SER A 64 -8.47 -1.93 8.29
C SER A 64 -8.57 -3.11 7.32
N ALA A 65 -9.57 -3.97 7.52
CA ALA A 65 -9.83 -5.12 6.66
C ALA A 65 -10.22 -4.70 5.23
N ARG A 66 -11.00 -3.62 5.08
CA ARG A 66 -11.37 -3.07 3.76
C ARG A 66 -10.15 -2.54 3.01
N ILE A 67 -9.28 -1.81 3.70
CA ILE A 67 -8.02 -1.33 3.11
C ILE A 67 -7.15 -2.52 2.67
N ALA A 68 -7.00 -3.54 3.53
CA ALA A 68 -6.26 -4.75 3.18
C ALA A 68 -6.85 -5.45 1.95
N ALA A 69 -8.16 -5.67 1.92
CA ALA A 69 -8.85 -6.34 0.82
C ALA A 69 -8.68 -5.58 -0.51
N GLU A 70 -8.80 -4.25 -0.49
CA GLU A 70 -8.58 -3.42 -1.68
C GLU A 70 -7.14 -3.52 -2.20
N LEU A 71 -6.16 -3.51 -1.29
CA LEU A 71 -4.76 -3.69 -1.66
C LEU A 71 -4.49 -5.08 -2.23
N ASP A 72 -5.01 -6.13 -1.60
CA ASP A 72 -4.87 -7.52 -2.04
C ASP A 72 -5.46 -7.71 -3.45
N ILE A 73 -6.66 -7.17 -3.71
CA ILE A 73 -7.29 -7.21 -5.04
C ILE A 73 -6.39 -6.55 -6.09
N ARG A 74 -5.83 -5.36 -5.80
CA ARG A 74 -4.99 -4.64 -6.75
C ARG A 74 -3.63 -5.30 -6.97
N ILE A 75 -3.02 -5.83 -5.92
CA ILE A 75 -1.77 -6.60 -5.99
C ILE A 75 -1.99 -7.86 -6.83
N GLN A 76 -3.07 -8.60 -6.55
CA GLN A 76 -3.43 -9.79 -7.30
C GLN A 76 -3.72 -9.48 -8.77
N ALA A 77 -4.42 -8.38 -9.07
CA ALA A 77 -4.67 -7.94 -10.43
C ALA A 77 -3.40 -7.52 -11.18
N ALA A 78 -2.37 -7.04 -10.49
CA ALA A 78 -1.04 -6.77 -11.05
C ALA A 78 -0.18 -8.04 -11.24
N GLY A 79 -0.58 -9.16 -10.66
CA GLY A 79 0.09 -10.46 -10.79
C GLY A 79 1.52 -10.42 -10.24
N VAL A 80 2.47 -10.97 -11.01
CA VAL A 80 3.88 -11.05 -10.61
C VAL A 80 4.47 -9.66 -10.31
N ASP A 81 4.05 -8.62 -11.03
CA ASP A 81 4.52 -7.25 -10.79
C ASP A 81 4.05 -6.73 -9.43
N GLY A 82 2.83 -7.08 -9.04
CA GLY A 82 2.28 -6.79 -7.72
C GLY A 82 3.05 -7.52 -6.61
N LEU A 83 3.38 -8.79 -6.82
CA LEU A 83 4.15 -9.58 -5.85
C LEU A 83 5.58 -9.06 -5.67
N MET A 84 6.26 -8.66 -6.76
CA MET A 84 7.57 -8.03 -6.66
C MET A 84 7.51 -6.70 -5.89
N MET A 85 6.44 -5.93 -6.08
CA MET A 85 6.21 -4.68 -5.36
C MET A 85 5.93 -4.94 -3.86
N GLU A 86 5.07 -5.91 -3.53
CA GLU A 86 4.79 -6.31 -2.15
C GLU A 86 6.08 -6.77 -1.47
N PHE A 87 6.87 -7.63 -2.12
CA PHE A 87 8.15 -8.11 -1.58
C PHE A 87 9.14 -6.98 -1.34
N LEU A 88 9.31 -6.04 -2.28
CA LEU A 88 10.23 -4.92 -2.13
C LEU A 88 9.87 -4.05 -0.92
N TYR A 89 8.58 -3.80 -0.68
CA TYR A 89 8.12 -2.86 0.36
C TYR A 89 7.66 -3.55 1.65
N ALA A 90 7.75 -4.88 1.77
CA ALA A 90 7.30 -5.61 2.96
C ALA A 90 8.11 -5.29 4.22
N PHE A 91 9.35 -4.82 4.10
CA PHE A 91 10.26 -4.65 5.24
C PHE A 91 10.95 -3.28 5.31
N GLU A 92 10.42 -2.25 4.64
CA GLU A 92 11.07 -0.91 4.54
C GLU A 92 12.57 -1.03 4.21
N PRO A 93 12.96 -1.40 2.97
CA PRO A 93 14.35 -1.69 2.67
C PRO A 93 15.22 -0.44 2.87
N ASP A 94 16.32 -0.59 3.59
CA ASP A 94 17.36 0.44 3.71
C ASP A 94 18.00 0.73 2.34
N ASP A 95 18.05 -0.28 1.46
CA ASP A 95 18.57 -0.19 0.10
C ASP A 95 17.60 -0.83 -0.92
N GLU A 96 16.74 0.00 -1.54
CA GLU A 96 15.83 -0.44 -2.61
C GLU A 96 16.59 -1.03 -3.82
N ILE A 97 17.82 -0.59 -4.10
CA ILE A 97 18.61 -1.03 -5.26
C ILE A 97 19.08 -2.47 -5.04
N PHE A 98 19.64 -2.75 -3.87
CA PHE A 98 20.11 -4.08 -3.50
C PHE A 98 19.00 -5.14 -3.58
N VAL A 99 17.82 -4.82 -3.06
CA VAL A 99 16.66 -5.73 -3.09
C VAL A 99 16.16 -5.92 -4.52
N THR A 100 16.08 -4.84 -5.30
CA THR A 100 15.68 -4.92 -6.71
C THR A 100 16.65 -5.78 -7.52
N GLU A 101 17.95 -5.69 -7.25
CA GLU A 101 18.98 -6.49 -7.89
C GLU A 101 18.86 -7.98 -7.53
N HIS A 102 18.57 -8.30 -6.26
CA HIS A 102 18.29 -9.67 -5.84
C HIS A 102 17.05 -10.25 -6.54
N ILE A 103 15.96 -9.47 -6.63
CA ILE A 103 14.76 -9.90 -7.37
C ILE A 103 15.11 -10.17 -8.85
N ALA A 104 15.91 -9.29 -9.46
CA ALA A 104 16.34 -9.43 -10.85
C ALA A 104 17.17 -10.70 -11.08
N GLN A 105 18.09 -11.02 -10.17
CA GLN A 105 18.88 -12.26 -10.22
C GLN A 105 18.00 -13.50 -10.07
N CYS A 106 17.10 -13.51 -9.07
CA CYS A 106 16.19 -14.65 -8.84
C CYS A 106 15.25 -14.92 -10.02
N LEU A 107 14.88 -13.90 -10.78
CA LEU A 107 13.95 -14.01 -11.91
C LEU A 107 14.65 -14.06 -13.27
N ASN A 108 15.98 -13.99 -13.30
CA ASN A 108 16.79 -13.88 -14.52
C ASN A 108 16.32 -12.73 -15.45
N LEU A 109 16.13 -11.54 -14.87
CA LEU A 109 15.67 -10.33 -15.57
C LEU A 109 16.69 -9.20 -15.43
N GLY A 110 16.58 -8.20 -16.30
CA GLY A 110 17.34 -6.95 -16.14
C GLY A 110 16.85 -6.17 -14.91
N ARG A 111 17.78 -5.59 -14.14
CA ARG A 111 17.45 -4.73 -12.97
C ARG A 111 16.50 -3.58 -13.34
N GLN A 112 16.73 -2.96 -14.50
CA GLN A 112 15.86 -1.88 -15.00
C GLN A 112 14.45 -2.38 -15.30
N ASP A 113 14.30 -3.59 -15.84
CA ASP A 113 12.99 -4.17 -16.13
C ASP A 113 12.21 -4.45 -14.85
N VAL A 114 12.88 -5.03 -13.85
CA VAL A 114 12.26 -5.26 -12.52
C VAL A 114 11.85 -3.94 -11.88
N PHE A 115 12.73 -2.94 -11.90
CA PHE A 115 12.41 -1.62 -11.38
C PHE A 115 11.18 -1.01 -12.07
N HIS A 116 11.14 -1.02 -13.40
CA HIS A 116 9.98 -0.51 -14.16
C HIS A 116 8.70 -1.27 -13.85
N ARG A 117 8.75 -2.60 -13.74
CA ARG A 117 7.59 -3.43 -13.39
C ARG A 117 7.06 -3.10 -12.00
N ILE A 118 7.95 -2.95 -11.01
CA ILE A 118 7.56 -2.55 -9.64
C ILE A 118 6.96 -1.13 -9.63
N GLN A 119 7.54 -0.18 -10.37
CA GLN A 119 6.98 1.18 -10.47
C GLN A 119 5.60 1.22 -11.14
N ASN A 120 5.38 0.37 -12.14
CA ASN A 120 4.08 0.22 -12.80
C ASN A 120 3.05 -0.40 -11.84
N ALA A 121 3.41 -1.48 -11.13
CA ALA A 121 2.55 -2.06 -10.11
C ALA A 121 2.20 -1.05 -9.02
N LEU A 122 3.18 -0.33 -8.48
CA LEU A 122 2.94 0.73 -7.49
C LEU A 122 2.02 1.83 -8.04
N GLY A 123 2.20 2.21 -9.30
CA GLY A 123 1.32 3.13 -10.00
C GLY A 123 -0.13 2.64 -10.04
N TYR A 124 -0.33 1.41 -10.49
CA TYR A 124 -1.65 0.78 -10.57
C TYR A 124 -2.30 0.61 -9.19
N VAL A 125 -1.58 0.07 -8.21
CA VAL A 125 -2.07 -0.14 -6.84
C VAL A 125 -2.40 1.18 -6.17
N SER A 126 -1.67 2.26 -6.48
CA SER A 126 -2.01 3.62 -6.03
C SER A 126 -3.25 4.25 -6.71
N GLY A 127 -3.94 3.50 -7.56
CA GLY A 127 -5.10 3.99 -8.30
C GLY A 127 -4.76 5.12 -9.28
N ASN A 128 -3.49 5.19 -9.73
CA ASN A 128 -3.16 6.02 -10.87
C ASN A 128 -3.98 5.49 -12.06
N SER A 129 -4.87 6.32 -12.61
CA SER A 129 -5.84 5.93 -13.64
C SER A 129 -6.99 5.00 -13.18
N ARG A 130 -7.72 5.37 -12.11
CA ARG A 130 -8.93 4.66 -11.60
C ARG A 130 -10.00 4.25 -12.63
N LYS A 131 -10.02 4.86 -13.83
CA LYS A 131 -10.93 4.49 -14.93
C LYS A 131 -10.51 3.19 -15.65
N ILE A 132 -9.27 2.74 -15.45
CA ILE A 132 -8.72 1.56 -16.08
C ILE A 132 -8.98 0.35 -15.18
N THR A 133 -9.75 -0.60 -15.69
CA THR A 133 -10.18 -1.77 -14.91
C THR A 133 -9.13 -2.87 -14.84
N SER A 134 -8.19 -2.96 -15.80
CA SER A 134 -7.18 -4.02 -15.84
C SER A 134 -5.74 -3.51 -15.84
N TYR A 135 -4.85 -4.22 -15.16
CA TYR A 135 -3.42 -3.91 -15.14
C TYR A 135 -2.77 -3.94 -16.54
N LYS A 136 -3.25 -4.83 -17.42
CA LYS A 136 -2.79 -4.90 -18.83
C LYS A 136 -3.12 -3.64 -19.62
N GLN A 137 -4.31 -3.06 -19.43
CA GLN A 137 -4.66 -1.78 -20.04
C GLN A 137 -3.84 -0.63 -19.44
N TYR A 138 -3.59 -0.68 -18.14
CA TYR A 138 -2.79 0.33 -17.43
C TYR A 138 -1.38 0.43 -18.00
N THR A 139 -0.67 -0.70 -18.06
CA THR A 139 0.69 -0.77 -18.60
C THR A 139 0.78 -0.40 -20.08
N ARG A 140 -0.25 -0.72 -20.88
CA ARG A 140 -0.33 -0.31 -22.30
C ARG A 140 -0.40 1.21 -22.45
N ASN A 141 -1.13 1.90 -21.57
CA ASN A 141 -1.27 3.35 -21.64
C ASN A 141 -0.02 4.11 -21.20
N LEU A 142 0.84 3.50 -20.37
CA LEU A 142 2.12 4.09 -19.97
C LEU A 142 3.19 4.04 -21.08
N ARG A 143 2.98 3.23 -22.13
CA ARG A 143 3.90 3.09 -23.26
C ARG A 143 3.56 4.02 -24.44
N ARG A 144 2.51 4.82 -24.31
CA ARG A 144 2.12 5.86 -25.28
C ARG A 144 2.62 7.20 -24.79
#